data_AF-A0A9P6R2Y9-F1
#
_entry.id   AF-A0A9P6R2Y9-F1
#
_cell.length_a   1.000
_cell.length_b   1.000
_cell.length_c   1.000
_cell.angle_alpha   90.00
_cell.angle_beta   90.00
_cell.angle_gamma   90.00
#
_symmetry.space_group_name_H-M   'P 1'
#
loop_
_entity.id
_entity.type
_entity.pdbx_description
1 polymer ?
#
loop_
_entity_poly.entity_id
_entity_poly.type
_entity_poly.pdbx_seq_one_letter_code
_entity_poly.pdbx_strand_id
1 'polypeptide(L)'
;MAKTLTSLVIVIATLASAVVGYSDNCSGSSSCQIATQQACYDSISGYDDSTNYKQYTSRTSGSCTAIYRCTGVYPNADGATLKTLFNSIYDLQGCKNCGSHAFDDGTCEVTLNYCAPDSCKNVG
;
A
#
# COMPACT_ATOMS: atom_id res chain seq x y z
N MET A 1 63.67 -10.56 -16.67
CA MET A 1 62.65 -11.41 -16.04
C MET A 1 61.54 -10.51 -15.53
N ALA A 2 60.46 -10.33 -16.30
CA ALA A 2 59.35 -9.44 -15.94
C ALA A 2 58.30 -10.23 -15.15
N LYS A 3 58.01 -9.81 -13.91
CA LYS A 3 56.95 -10.37 -13.07
C LYS A 3 55.63 -9.66 -13.42
N THR A 4 54.73 -10.37 -14.09
CA THR A 4 53.38 -9.92 -14.35
C THR A 4 52.57 -9.99 -13.05
N LEU A 5 52.16 -8.84 -12.52
CA LEU A 5 51.17 -8.77 -11.44
C LEU A 5 49.76 -8.95 -12.03
N THR A 6 49.09 -10.03 -11.66
CA THR A 6 47.70 -10.28 -12.01
C THR A 6 46.79 -9.55 -11.02
N SER A 7 46.20 -8.43 -11.42
CA SER A 7 45.19 -7.73 -10.62
C SER A 7 43.88 -8.53 -10.62
N LEU A 8 43.48 -8.97 -9.43
CA LEU A 8 42.20 -9.62 -9.18
C LEU A 8 41.08 -8.57 -9.18
N VAL A 9 40.30 -8.50 -10.25
CA VAL A 9 39.09 -7.66 -10.32
C VAL A 9 37.94 -8.42 -9.66
N ILE A 10 37.54 -8.00 -8.45
CA ILE A 10 36.37 -8.54 -7.77
C ILE A 10 35.14 -7.81 -8.33
N VAL A 11 34.42 -8.46 -9.24
CA VAL A 11 33.12 -7.99 -9.74
C VAL A 11 32.08 -8.35 -8.69
N ILE A 12 31.70 -7.38 -7.85
CA ILE A 12 30.56 -7.50 -6.95
C ILE A 12 29.30 -7.36 -7.83
N ALA A 13 28.76 -8.48 -8.28
CA ALA A 13 27.46 -8.51 -8.94
C ALA A 13 26.39 -8.23 -7.88
N THR A 14 25.89 -7.00 -7.82
CA THR A 14 24.69 -6.69 -7.06
C THR A 14 23.50 -7.35 -7.77
N LEU A 15 23.00 -8.44 -7.17
CA LEU A 15 21.71 -9.02 -7.53
C LEU A 15 20.64 -8.00 -7.16
N ALA A 16 20.30 -7.13 -8.10
CA ALA A 16 19.06 -6.35 -8.06
C ALA A 16 17.92 -7.37 -8.14
N SER A 17 17.48 -7.85 -6.98
CA SER A 17 16.24 -8.59 -6.88
C SER A 17 15.16 -7.62 -7.31
N ALA A 18 14.57 -7.83 -8.49
CA ALA A 18 13.37 -7.11 -8.88
C ALA A 18 12.27 -7.55 -7.91
N VAL A 19 12.17 -6.86 -6.77
CA VAL A 19 10.95 -6.88 -5.98
C VAL A 19 9.88 -6.31 -6.89
N VAL A 20 8.95 -7.17 -7.32
CA VAL A 20 7.67 -6.76 -7.88
C VAL A 20 6.94 -6.04 -6.75
N GLY A 21 7.28 -4.77 -6.56
CA GLY A 21 6.74 -3.91 -5.52
C GLY A 21 5.38 -3.36 -5.93
N TYR A 22 4.62 -2.92 -4.94
CA TYR A 22 3.44 -2.11 -5.13
C TYR A 22 3.77 -0.79 -5.83
N SER A 23 2.79 -0.23 -6.53
CA SER A 23 2.93 1.07 -7.20
C SER A 23 1.65 1.88 -7.11
N ASP A 24 1.80 3.20 -7.06
CA ASP A 24 0.70 4.15 -7.13
C ASP A 24 -0.16 3.94 -8.37
N ASN A 25 -1.48 3.90 -8.20
CA ASN A 25 -2.42 3.76 -9.29
C ASN A 25 -3.86 4.12 -8.89
N CYS A 26 -4.69 4.49 -9.86
CA CYS A 26 -6.13 4.70 -9.65
C CYS A 26 -6.98 3.49 -10.07
N SER A 27 -6.42 2.27 -10.01
CA SER A 27 -7.12 1.05 -10.39
C SER A 27 -8.01 0.55 -9.24
N GLY A 28 -9.00 -0.26 -9.59
CA GLY A 28 -9.89 -0.88 -8.64
C GLY A 28 -10.94 -1.74 -9.33
N SER A 29 -11.95 -2.14 -8.58
CA SER A 29 -13.12 -2.84 -9.12
C SER A 29 -13.83 -2.01 -10.21
N SER A 30 -14.46 -2.68 -11.17
CA SER A 30 -15.39 -2.04 -12.12
C SER A 30 -16.56 -1.33 -11.41
N SER A 31 -16.80 -1.64 -10.14
CA SER A 31 -17.83 -1.03 -9.29
C SER A 31 -17.32 0.18 -8.49
N CYS A 32 -16.09 0.65 -8.71
CA CYS A 32 -15.55 1.84 -8.04
C CYS A 32 -16.35 3.12 -8.28
N GLN A 33 -17.10 3.20 -9.38
CA GLN A 33 -18.06 4.28 -9.64
C GLN A 33 -19.26 4.28 -8.68
N ILE A 34 -19.54 3.15 -8.02
CA ILE A 34 -20.61 2.99 -7.01
C ILE A 34 -20.09 3.35 -5.62
N ALA A 35 -18.80 3.18 -5.36
CA ALA A 35 -18.20 3.60 -4.11
C ALA A 35 -18.33 5.12 -3.95
N THR A 36 -18.91 5.58 -2.86
CA THR A 36 -18.97 7.01 -2.55
C THR A 36 -17.67 7.45 -1.86
N GLN A 37 -17.25 8.68 -2.13
CA GLN A 37 -16.07 9.26 -1.47
C GLN A 37 -16.25 9.31 0.05
N GLN A 38 -17.46 9.62 0.53
CA GLN A 38 -17.78 9.60 1.96
C GLN A 38 -17.59 8.20 2.58
N ALA A 39 -18.08 7.14 1.93
CA ALA A 39 -17.89 5.78 2.43
C ALA A 39 -16.40 5.41 2.54
N CYS A 40 -15.56 5.92 1.64
CA CYS A 40 -14.12 5.74 1.72
C CYS A 40 -13.50 6.54 2.87
N TYR A 41 -13.88 7.81 3.07
CA TYR A 41 -13.44 8.58 4.25
C TYR A 41 -13.85 7.91 5.57
N ASP A 42 -15.06 7.37 5.65
CA ASP A 42 -15.54 6.64 6.83
C ASP A 42 -14.78 5.31 7.03
N SER A 43 -14.38 4.65 5.94
CA SER A 43 -13.53 3.47 6.03
C SER A 43 -12.13 3.82 6.55
N ILE A 44 -11.56 4.93 6.08
CA ILE A 44 -10.26 5.46 6.52
C ILE A 44 -10.31 5.87 8.00
N SER A 45 -11.40 6.50 8.45
CA SER A 45 -11.56 6.94 9.84
C SER A 45 -11.63 5.78 10.84
N GLY A 46 -11.97 4.56 10.39
CA GLY A 46 -11.98 3.35 11.19
C GLY A 46 -10.60 2.84 11.65
N TYR A 47 -9.51 3.43 11.15
CA TYR A 47 -8.18 3.23 11.71
C TYR A 47 -8.02 4.11 12.96
N ASP A 48 -7.63 3.51 14.08
CA ASP A 48 -7.35 4.22 15.33
C ASP A 48 -5.93 4.80 15.30
N ASP A 49 -5.80 6.09 15.59
CA ASP A 49 -4.55 6.83 15.44
C ASP A 49 -3.40 6.28 16.29
N SER A 50 -3.73 5.69 17.45
CA SER A 50 -2.75 5.17 18.41
C SER A 50 -2.40 3.70 18.21
N THR A 51 -3.11 3.03 17.30
CA THR A 51 -2.95 1.59 17.07
C THR A 51 -1.93 1.33 15.98
N ASN A 52 -0.97 0.45 16.27
CA ASN A 52 -0.02 -0.06 15.29
C ASN A 52 -0.63 -1.27 14.55
N TYR A 53 -0.93 -1.08 13.27
CA TYR A 53 -1.46 -2.12 12.39
C TYR A 53 -0.32 -2.91 11.76
N LYS A 54 -0.53 -4.22 11.56
CA LYS A 54 0.52 -5.14 11.07
C LYS A 54 0.07 -5.82 9.79
N GLN A 55 0.99 -5.91 8.82
CA GLN A 55 0.93 -6.74 7.60
C GLN A 55 -0.31 -6.59 6.71
N TYR A 56 -1.51 -6.89 7.22
CA TYR A 56 -2.78 -6.72 6.54
C TYR A 56 -3.83 -6.23 7.54
N THR A 57 -4.50 -5.14 7.21
CA THR A 57 -5.65 -4.63 7.96
C THR A 57 -6.64 -4.06 6.97
N SER A 58 -7.93 -4.23 7.24
CA SER A 58 -9.00 -3.61 6.47
C SER A 58 -10.00 -2.94 7.39
N ARG A 59 -10.52 -1.81 6.92
CA ARG A 59 -11.68 -1.13 7.48
C ARG A 59 -12.70 -0.91 6.38
N THR A 60 -13.97 -1.12 6.70
CA THR A 60 -15.06 -1.12 5.73
C THR A 60 -16.19 -0.24 6.25
N SER A 61 -16.69 0.64 5.39
CA SER A 61 -17.88 1.45 5.65
C SER A 61 -18.68 1.59 4.36
N GLY A 62 -19.97 1.28 4.43
CA GLY A 62 -20.88 1.33 3.29
C GLY A 62 -20.33 0.58 2.06
N SER A 63 -20.11 1.34 0.98
CA SER A 63 -19.67 0.83 -0.33
C SER A 63 -18.15 0.83 -0.55
N CYS A 64 -17.35 1.08 0.49
CA CYS A 64 -15.90 1.21 0.36
C CYS A 64 -15.14 0.36 1.38
N THR A 65 -13.92 -0.03 1.03
CA THR A 65 -12.95 -0.63 1.93
C THR A 65 -11.61 0.06 1.80
N ALA A 66 -11.01 0.36 2.96
CA ALA A 66 -9.68 0.89 3.11
C ALA A 66 -8.75 -0.23 3.63
N ILE A 67 -7.83 -0.66 2.80
CA ILE A 67 -6.96 -1.81 3.04
C ILE A 67 -5.53 -1.33 3.18
N TYR A 68 -4.89 -1.66 4.29
CA TYR A 68 -3.44 -1.58 4.45
C TYR A 68 -2.86 -2.96 4.23
N ARG A 69 -1.82 -3.08 3.40
CA ARG A 69 -1.08 -4.33 3.24
C ARG A 69 0.41 -4.11 2.98
N CYS A 70 1.21 -5.08 3.38
CA CYS A 70 2.61 -5.14 3.02
C CYS A 70 3.09 -6.56 2.70
N THR A 71 4.12 -6.62 1.88
CA THR A 71 4.96 -7.80 1.63
C THR A 71 6.21 -7.71 2.50
N GLY A 72 6.60 -8.82 3.13
CA GLY A 72 7.84 -8.89 3.93
C GLY A 72 7.63 -9.09 5.43
N VAL A 73 8.71 -8.94 6.19
CA VAL A 73 8.79 -9.31 7.61
C VAL A 73 8.34 -8.15 8.49
N TYR A 74 7.09 -8.23 8.95
CA TYR A 74 6.49 -7.39 10.00
C TYR A 74 6.57 -5.85 9.85
N PRO A 75 6.31 -5.27 8.67
CA PRO A 75 6.09 -3.82 8.61
C PRO A 75 4.82 -3.46 9.37
N ASN A 76 4.93 -2.38 10.16
CA ASN A 76 3.88 -1.80 10.97
C ASN A 76 3.73 -0.32 10.66
N ALA A 77 2.49 0.16 10.69
CA ALA A 77 2.17 1.57 10.57
C ALA A 77 1.09 1.92 11.58
N ASP A 78 1.23 3.07 12.22
CA ASP A 78 0.18 3.59 13.09
C ASP A 78 -1.00 4.13 12.27
N GLY A 79 -2.19 4.19 12.89
CA GLY A 79 -3.40 4.61 12.19
C GLY A 79 -3.35 6.04 11.65
N ALA A 80 -2.66 6.97 12.32
CA ALA A 80 -2.55 8.35 11.85
C ALA A 80 -1.70 8.43 10.56
N THR A 81 -0.60 7.68 10.52
CA THR A 81 0.22 7.48 9.32
C THR A 81 -0.60 6.85 8.20
N LEU A 82 -1.37 5.79 8.48
CA LEU A 82 -2.21 5.13 7.47
C LEU A 82 -3.26 6.08 6.89
N LYS A 83 -3.94 6.89 7.72
CA LYS A 83 -4.91 7.89 7.23
C LYS A 83 -4.27 8.88 6.27
N THR A 84 -3.05 9.35 6.60
CA THR A 84 -2.30 10.25 5.73
C THR A 84 -1.97 9.59 4.39
N LEU A 85 -1.50 8.33 4.43
CA LEU A 85 -1.19 7.56 3.22
C LEU A 85 -2.43 7.30 2.35
N PHE A 86 -3.61 7.04 2.95
CA PHE A 86 -4.85 6.90 2.21
C PHE A 86 -5.25 8.21 1.51
N ASN A 87 -5.09 9.35 2.19
CA ASN A 87 -5.40 10.65 1.60
C ASN A 87 -4.50 11.00 0.41
N SER A 88 -3.25 10.52 0.38
CA SER A 88 -2.37 10.66 -0.79
C SER A 88 -2.95 10.10 -2.09
N ILE A 89 -3.84 9.09 -2.02
CA ILE A 89 -4.56 8.55 -3.20
C ILE A 89 -5.41 9.65 -3.87
N TYR A 90 -5.97 10.55 -3.07
CA TYR A 90 -6.74 11.69 -3.57
C TYR A 90 -5.83 12.87 -3.90
N ASP A 91 -5.01 13.28 -2.94
CA ASP A 91 -4.32 14.57 -2.97
C ASP A 91 -3.13 14.58 -3.93
N LEU A 92 -2.39 13.46 -4.01
CA LEU A 92 -1.19 13.35 -4.84
C LEU A 92 -1.49 12.69 -6.18
N GLN A 93 -2.30 11.63 -6.19
CA GLN A 93 -2.57 10.86 -7.41
C GLN A 93 -3.82 11.34 -8.18
N GLY A 94 -4.70 12.11 -7.55
CA GLY A 94 -5.93 12.60 -8.20
C GLY A 94 -6.96 11.51 -8.48
N CYS A 95 -6.89 10.36 -7.79
CA CYS A 95 -7.88 9.30 -7.93
C CYS A 95 -9.23 9.75 -7.35
N LYS A 96 -10.34 9.18 -7.83
CA LYS A 96 -11.69 9.57 -7.40
C LYS A 96 -12.21 8.78 -6.20
N ASN A 97 -12.47 7.49 -6.44
CA ASN A 97 -13.12 6.63 -5.44
C ASN A 97 -12.27 5.41 -5.07
N CYS A 98 -11.36 5.01 -5.95
CA CYS A 98 -10.49 3.87 -5.77
C CYS A 98 -9.09 4.20 -6.26
N GLY A 99 -8.13 3.51 -5.68
CA GLY A 99 -6.73 3.62 -6.03
C GLY A 99 -5.87 2.97 -4.96
N SER A 100 -4.58 2.92 -5.20
CA SER A 100 -3.59 2.45 -4.25
C SER A 100 -2.44 3.42 -4.17
N HIS A 101 -1.87 3.58 -2.99
CA HIS A 101 -0.64 4.31 -2.76
C HIS A 101 0.40 3.38 -2.17
N ALA A 102 1.50 3.20 -2.89
CA ALA A 102 2.64 2.41 -2.47
C ALA A 102 3.61 3.27 -1.66
N PHE A 103 4.22 2.64 -0.66
CA PHE A 103 5.23 3.25 0.21
C PHE A 103 6.23 2.19 0.68
N ASP A 104 7.23 2.62 1.46
CA ASP A 104 8.31 1.76 1.96
C ASP A 104 9.00 0.99 0.82
N ASP A 105 9.49 1.75 -0.17
CA ASP A 105 10.12 1.25 -1.40
C ASP A 105 9.28 0.22 -2.17
N GLY A 106 7.95 0.36 -2.11
CA GLY A 106 6.99 -0.51 -2.79
C GLY A 106 6.75 -1.84 -2.06
N THR A 107 7.23 -1.99 -0.83
CA THR A 107 6.94 -3.19 -0.03
C THR A 107 5.59 -3.11 0.67
N CYS A 108 5.05 -1.91 0.84
CA CYS A 108 3.75 -1.64 1.44
C CYS A 108 2.85 -0.84 0.51
N GLU A 109 1.53 -0.98 0.70
CA GLU A 109 0.56 -0.09 0.10
C GLU A 109 -0.70 0.05 0.95
N VAL A 110 -1.40 1.15 0.68
CA VAL A 110 -2.78 1.35 1.09
C VAL A 110 -3.66 1.37 -0.15
N THR A 111 -4.84 0.76 -0.08
CA THR A 111 -5.77 0.63 -1.20
C THR A 111 -7.18 1.02 -0.78
N LEU A 112 -7.82 1.86 -1.60
CA LEU A 112 -9.25 2.12 -1.55
C LEU A 112 -9.93 1.37 -2.69
N ASN A 113 -10.94 0.57 -2.37
CA ASN A 113 -11.68 -0.18 -3.36
C ASN A 113 -13.18 -0.24 -3.02
N TYR A 114 -14.00 -0.53 -4.04
CA TYR A 114 -15.40 -0.82 -3.84
C TYR A 114 -15.58 -2.06 -2.96
N CYS A 115 -16.48 -1.93 -2.00
CA CYS A 115 -16.98 -3.03 -1.21
C CYS A 115 -18.47 -3.19 -1.45
N ALA A 116 -18.92 -4.39 -1.85
CA ALA A 116 -20.34 -4.68 -1.88
C ALA A 116 -20.88 -4.81 -0.45
N PRO A 117 -22.12 -4.36 -0.18
CA PRO A 117 -22.78 -4.59 1.10
C PRO A 117 -22.68 -6.07 1.52
N ASP A 118 -22.39 -6.31 2.79
CA ASP A 118 -22.24 -7.64 3.41
C ASP A 118 -21.10 -8.53 2.86
N SER A 119 -20.29 -8.02 1.93
CA SER A 119 -19.25 -8.81 1.26
C SER A 119 -17.85 -8.59 1.83
N CYS A 120 -17.58 -7.43 2.43
CA CYS A 120 -16.31 -7.15 3.09
C CYS A 120 -16.49 -7.02 4.59
N LYS A 121 -15.41 -7.29 5.31
CA LYS A 121 -15.35 -7.23 6.76
C LYS A 121 -14.11 -6.47 7.20
N ASN A 122 -14.19 -5.86 8.36
CA ASN A 122 -13.02 -5.38 9.07
C ASN A 122 -12.12 -6.57 9.41
N VAL A 123 -10.83 -6.43 9.15
CA VAL A 123 -9.79 -7.41 9.48
C VAL A 123 -8.67 -6.66 10.18
N GLY A 124 -8.09 -7.28 11.21
CA GLY A 124 -7.00 -6.68 12.00
C GLY A 124 -7.52 -5.96 13.22
#